data_AF-A0AAD4DZK0-F1
#
_entry.id   AF-A0AAD4DZK0-F1
#
_cell.length_a   1.000
_cell.length_b   1.000
_cell.length_c   1.000
_cell.angle_alpha   90.00
_cell.angle_beta   90.00
_cell.angle_gamma   90.00
#
_symmetry.space_group_name_H-M   'P 1'
#
loop_
_entity.id
_entity.type
_entity.pdbx_description
1 polymer ?
#
loop_
_entity_poly.entity_id
_entity_poly.type
_entity_poly.pdbx_seq_one_letter_code
_entity_poly.pdbx_strand_id
1 'polypeptide(L)'
;MMPPYPLLDWNQIVEYSFLAEFDLLCDSNGQIQTKRWANPLYQQASAQYFDRVRAQEELERLNVEVGHLMTKIRDDTIYYPNTIAILSTEDPPLASELSRQWEQLLSVNSWHQRRIHQIQTLHGYSG
;
A
#
# COMPACT_ATOMS: atom_id res chain seq x y z
N MET A 1 7.08 24.53 -44.79
CA MET A 1 8.35 24.36 -44.05
C MET A 1 8.02 24.31 -42.57
N MET A 2 8.36 23.21 -41.88
CA MET A 2 8.31 23.17 -40.42
C MET A 2 9.45 24.06 -39.90
N PRO A 3 9.20 25.00 -38.96
CA PRO A 3 10.28 25.74 -38.34
C PRO A 3 11.22 24.77 -37.63
N PRO A 4 12.54 25.01 -37.63
CA PRO A 4 13.49 24.18 -36.92
C PRO A 4 13.12 24.13 -35.43
N TYR A 5 13.09 22.93 -34.85
CA TYR A 5 12.83 22.77 -33.43
C TYR A 5 13.87 23.53 -32.61
N PRO A 6 13.48 24.19 -31.52
CA PRO A 6 14.44 24.84 -30.63
C PRO A 6 15.43 23.80 -30.11
N LEU A 7 16.72 24.14 -30.16
CA LEU A 7 17.79 23.29 -29.65
C LEU A 7 17.66 23.19 -28.13
N LEU A 8 17.65 21.97 -27.61
CA LEU A 8 17.63 21.69 -26.17
C LEU A 8 19.01 21.89 -25.57
N ASP A 9 19.08 22.61 -24.45
CA ASP A 9 20.29 22.71 -23.63
C ASP A 9 20.48 21.45 -22.77
N TRP A 10 21.72 21.15 -22.38
CA TRP A 10 22.04 20.02 -21.51
C TRP A 10 21.24 20.04 -20.19
N ASN A 11 21.02 21.20 -19.60
CA ASN A 11 20.20 21.32 -18.38
C ASN A 11 18.76 20.89 -18.63
N GLN A 12 18.19 21.25 -19.78
CA GLN A 12 16.84 20.86 -20.16
C GLN A 12 16.76 19.36 -20.42
N ILE A 13 17.78 18.76 -21.03
CA ILE A 13 17.84 17.32 -21.26
C ILE A 13 17.85 16.56 -19.92
N VAL A 14 18.64 17.03 -18.94
CA VAL A 14 18.66 16.45 -17.59
C VAL A 14 17.30 16.63 -16.90
N GLU A 15 16.71 17.83 -16.96
CA GLU A 15 15.40 18.13 -16.37
C GLU A 15 14.26 17.30 -16.96
N TYR A 16 14.33 16.95 -18.24
CA TYR A 16 13.32 16.13 -18.93
C TYR A 16 13.63 14.62 -18.94
N SER A 17 14.74 14.19 -18.34
CA SER A 17 15.12 12.76 -18.32
C SER A 17 14.04 11.86 -17.72
N PHE A 18 13.25 12.37 -16.77
CA PHE A 18 12.10 11.64 -16.19
C PHE A 18 11.02 11.30 -17.22
N LEU A 19 10.86 12.09 -18.29
CA LEU A 19 9.87 11.79 -19.34
C LEU A 19 10.23 10.50 -20.09
N ALA A 20 11.52 10.15 -20.14
CA ALA A 20 11.99 8.89 -20.72
C ALA A 20 11.68 7.68 -19.84
N GLU A 21 11.30 7.86 -18.56
CA GLU A 21 10.86 6.76 -17.69
C GLU A 21 9.46 6.24 -18.05
N PHE A 22 8.74 6.96 -18.91
CA PHE A 22 7.40 6.58 -19.36
C PHE A 22 7.45 6.18 -20.84
N ASP A 23 7.66 4.89 -21.11
CA ASP A 23 7.69 4.33 -22.47
C ASP A 23 6.44 4.71 -23.30
N LEU A 24 5.30 4.91 -22.64
CA LEU A 24 4.04 5.36 -23.26
C LEU A 24 4.14 6.75 -23.91
N LEU A 25 5.08 7.58 -23.45
CA LEU A 25 5.28 8.94 -23.96
C LEU A 25 6.24 8.99 -25.14
N CYS A 26 7.04 7.94 -25.38
CA CYS A 26 7.98 7.87 -26.50
C CYS A 26 7.28 7.98 -27.86
N ASP A 27 6.06 7.45 -27.98
CA ASP A 27 5.25 7.49 -29.22
C ASP A 27 4.30 8.69 -29.30
N SER A 28 4.33 9.59 -28.30
CA SER A 28 3.43 10.73 -28.28
C SER A 28 3.91 11.85 -29.22
N ASN A 29 2.99 12.42 -30.00
CA ASN A 29 3.29 13.52 -30.92
C ASN A 29 4.03 14.65 -30.18
N GLY A 30 5.25 14.98 -30.65
CA GLY A 30 6.35 15.67 -29.95
C GLY A 30 6.13 17.07 -29.38
N GLN A 31 5.00 17.31 -28.71
CA GLN A 31 4.66 18.51 -27.95
C GLN A 31 4.44 18.20 -26.47
N ILE A 32 4.89 17.04 -25.96
CA ILE A 32 4.76 16.69 -24.54
C ILE A 32 5.38 17.72 -23.62
N GLN A 33 6.54 18.26 -23.99
CA GLN A 33 7.27 19.31 -23.29
C GLN A 33 6.48 20.63 -23.16
N THR A 34 5.44 20.83 -23.98
CA THR A 34 4.55 22.01 -23.88
C THR A 34 3.40 21.80 -22.88
N LYS A 35 3.17 20.58 -22.41
CA LYS A 35 2.13 20.27 -21.45
C LYS A 35 2.56 20.68 -20.06
N ARG A 36 1.62 21.21 -19.26
CA ARG A 36 1.88 21.64 -17.88
C ARG A 36 2.42 20.51 -16.99
N TRP A 37 1.98 19.27 -17.19
CA TRP A 37 2.44 18.11 -16.42
C TRP A 37 3.87 17.67 -16.79
N ALA A 38 4.38 18.05 -17.96
CA ALA A 38 5.75 17.75 -18.38
C ALA A 38 6.75 18.78 -17.84
N ASN A 39 6.29 19.89 -17.26
CA ASN A 39 7.15 20.81 -16.56
C ASN A 39 7.58 20.19 -15.21
N PRO A 40 8.90 20.03 -14.95
CA PRO A 40 9.40 19.37 -13.75
C PRO A 40 8.87 20.00 -12.44
N LEU A 41 8.79 21.33 -12.39
CA LEU A 41 8.31 22.04 -11.20
C LEU A 41 6.84 21.74 -10.91
N TYR A 42 5.98 21.74 -11.94
CA TYR A 42 4.56 21.43 -11.78
C TYR A 42 4.33 19.95 -11.49
N GLN A 43 5.14 19.06 -12.06
CA GLN A 43 5.08 17.63 -11.74
C GLN A 43 5.47 17.37 -10.29
N GLN A 44 6.57 17.96 -9.82
CA GLN A 44 7.02 17.81 -8.43
C GLN A 44 5.99 18.36 -7.44
N ALA A 45 5.42 19.53 -7.73
CA ALA A 45 4.34 20.10 -6.92
C ALA A 45 3.09 19.20 -6.91
N SER A 46 2.74 18.62 -8.06
CA SER A 46 1.61 17.69 -8.17
C SER A 46 1.87 16.41 -7.40
N ALA A 47 3.06 15.83 -7.50
CA ALA A 47 3.45 14.63 -6.75
C ALA A 47 3.31 14.87 -5.24
N GLN A 48 3.89 15.96 -4.72
CA GLN A 48 3.77 16.31 -3.29
C GLN A 48 2.31 16.54 -2.86
N TYR A 49 1.51 17.20 -3.70
CA TYR A 49 0.09 17.39 -3.43
C TYR A 49 -0.65 16.05 -3.35
N PHE A 50 -0.45 15.17 -4.33
CA PHE A 50 -1.11 13.86 -4.36
C PHE A 50 -0.60 12.92 -3.27
N ASP A 51 0.69 12.96 -2.89
CA ASP A 51 1.21 12.21 -1.75
C ASP A 51 0.46 12.59 -0.47
N ARG A 52 0.18 13.88 -0.27
CA ARG A 52 -0.62 14.36 0.86
C ARG A 52 -2.07 13.87 0.79
N VAL A 53 -2.71 13.96 -0.38
CA VAL A 53 -4.09 13.48 -0.57
C VAL A 53 -4.19 11.98 -0.31
N ARG A 54 -3.27 11.19 -0.87
CA ARG A 54 -3.19 9.75 -0.66
C ARG A 54 -2.90 9.38 0.79
N ALA A 55 -2.05 10.12 1.47
CA ALA A 55 -1.81 9.90 2.89
C ALA A 55 -3.09 10.11 3.73
N GLN A 56 -3.95 11.06 3.37
CA GLN A 56 -5.23 11.26 4.05
C GLN A 56 -6.21 10.12 3.78
N GLU A 57 -6.34 9.68 2.53
CA GLU A 57 -7.15 8.51 2.16
C GLU A 57 -6.67 7.24 2.89
N GLU A 58 -5.35 7.04 2.96
CA GLU A 58 -4.75 5.87 3.60
C GLU A 58 -4.99 5.86 5.12
N LEU A 59 -5.06 7.03 5.77
CA LEU A 59 -5.44 7.11 7.18
C LEU A 59 -6.87 6.62 7.42
N GLU A 60 -7.82 7.01 6.56
CA GLU A 60 -9.20 6.55 6.64
C GLU A 60 -9.29 5.03 6.42
N ARG A 61 -8.58 4.54 5.40
CA ARG A 61 -8.51 3.11 5.08
C ARG A 61 -7.90 2.28 6.21
N LEU A 62 -6.84 2.78 6.84
CA LEU A 62 -6.16 2.08 7.92
C LEU A 62 -7.08 1.82 9.12
N ASN A 63 -7.99 2.74 9.44
CA ASN A 63 -8.98 2.54 10.49
C ASN A 63 -9.86 1.30 10.20
N VAL A 64 -10.40 1.22 8.98
CA VAL A 64 -11.20 0.07 8.53
C VAL A 64 -10.40 -1.24 8.57
N GLU A 65 -9.16 -1.22 8.07
CA GLU A 65 -8.30 -2.41 8.03
C GLU A 65 -7.91 -2.89 9.43
N VAL A 66 -7.65 -1.97 10.38
CA VAL A 66 -7.42 -2.30 11.78
C VAL A 66 -8.63 -2.98 12.40
N GLY A 67 -9.84 -2.47 12.16
CA GLY A 67 -11.09 -3.09 12.60
C GLY A 67 -11.29 -4.50 12.03
N HIS A 68 -11.01 -4.70 10.74
CA HIS A 68 -11.06 -6.02 10.10
C HIS A 68 -10.05 -6.99 10.72
N LEU A 69 -8.82 -6.55 10.95
CA LEU A 69 -7.79 -7.40 11.56
C LEU A 69 -8.17 -7.79 12.99
N MET A 70 -8.69 -6.87 13.79
CA MET A 70 -9.20 -7.16 15.13
C MET A 70 -10.32 -8.22 15.10
N THR A 71 -11.26 -8.06 14.17
CA THR A 71 -12.38 -8.99 14.00
C THR A 71 -11.87 -10.37 13.62
N LYS A 72 -10.97 -10.45 12.65
CA LYS A 72 -10.34 -11.72 12.25
C LYS A 72 -9.62 -12.40 13.41
N ILE A 73 -8.80 -11.67 14.16
CA ILE A 73 -8.08 -12.23 15.31
C ILE A 73 -9.07 -12.80 16.34
N ARG A 74 -10.14 -12.06 16.66
CA ARG A 74 -11.17 -12.53 17.59
C ARG A 74 -11.85 -13.79 17.07
N ASP A 75 -12.27 -13.81 15.81
CA ASP A 75 -13.01 -14.94 15.25
C ASP A 75 -12.11 -16.18 15.15
N ASP A 76 -10.83 -16.00 14.81
CA ASP A 76 -9.81 -17.06 14.78
C ASP A 76 -9.61 -17.69 16.17
N THR A 77 -9.68 -16.91 17.27
CA THR A 77 -9.56 -17.46 18.65
C THR A 77 -10.70 -18.41 19.03
N ILE A 78 -11.81 -18.38 18.31
CA ILE A 78 -12.94 -19.30 18.49
C ILE A 78 -12.85 -20.44 17.48
N TYR A 79 -12.57 -20.11 16.21
CA TYR A 79 -12.59 -21.08 15.12
C TYR A 79 -11.48 -22.13 15.25
N TYR A 80 -10.24 -21.73 15.48
CA TYR A 80 -9.11 -22.67 15.52
C TYR A 80 -9.23 -23.70 16.64
N PRO A 81 -9.47 -23.32 17.92
CA PRO A 81 -9.60 -24.30 18.99
C PRO A 81 -10.75 -25.29 18.78
N ASN A 82 -11.89 -24.81 18.28
CA ASN A 82 -13.04 -25.66 17.99
C ASN A 82 -12.73 -26.68 16.88
N THR A 83 -12.14 -26.23 15.78
CA THR A 83 -11.76 -27.10 14.67
C THR A 83 -10.69 -28.11 15.08
N ILE A 84 -9.69 -27.70 15.86
CA ILE A 84 -8.66 -28.59 16.41
C ILE A 84 -9.30 -29.67 17.29
N ALA A 85 -10.26 -29.31 18.16
CA ALA A 85 -10.94 -30.26 19.03
C ALA A 85 -11.73 -31.32 18.24
N ILE A 86 -12.41 -30.93 17.17
CA ILE A 86 -13.12 -31.85 16.26
C ILE A 86 -12.12 -32.78 15.57
N LEU A 87 -11.10 -32.21 14.93
CA LEU A 87 -10.09 -32.98 14.18
C LEU A 87 -9.25 -33.90 15.07
N SER A 88 -9.08 -33.58 16.35
CA SER A 88 -8.35 -34.44 17.28
C SER A 88 -8.98 -35.84 17.40
N THR A 89 -10.27 -35.98 17.07
CA THR A 89 -10.98 -37.26 17.05
C THR A 89 -11.04 -37.87 15.64
N GLU A 90 -11.21 -37.05 14.60
CA GLU A 90 -11.42 -37.51 13.22
C GLU A 90 -10.12 -37.74 12.44
N ASP A 91 -9.14 -36.84 12.59
CA ASP A 91 -7.86 -36.84 11.90
C ASP A 91 -6.76 -36.22 12.80
N PRO A 92 -6.18 -37.01 13.72
CA PRO A 92 -5.18 -36.51 14.67
C PRO A 92 -3.92 -35.91 14.00
N PRO A 93 -3.38 -36.47 12.90
CA PRO A 93 -2.30 -35.82 12.15
C PRO A 93 -2.65 -34.40 11.67
N LEU A 94 -3.85 -34.21 11.10
CA LEU A 94 -4.28 -32.89 10.64
C LEU A 94 -4.50 -31.92 11.81
N ALA A 95 -5.07 -32.40 12.93
CA ALA A 95 -5.20 -31.62 14.15
C ALA A 95 -3.84 -31.14 14.68
N SER A 96 -2.82 -31.99 14.63
CA SER A 96 -1.46 -31.63 15.05
C SER A 96 -0.86 -30.53 14.18
N GLU A 97 -1.01 -30.61 12.86
CA GLU A 97 -0.50 -29.58 11.95
C GLU A 97 -1.28 -28.26 12.10
N LEU A 98 -2.61 -28.34 12.24
CA LEU A 98 -3.44 -27.15 12.48
C LEU A 98 -3.10 -26.47 13.82
N SER A 99 -2.81 -27.26 14.86
CA SER A 99 -2.35 -26.75 16.16
C SER A 99 -1.03 -26.00 16.03
N ARG A 100 -0.07 -26.56 15.29
CA ARG A 100 1.22 -25.90 15.01
C ARG A 100 1.03 -24.56 14.28
N GLN A 101 0.14 -24.51 13.29
CA GLN A 101 -0.17 -23.27 12.59
C GLN A 101 -0.86 -22.26 13.51
N TRP A 102 -1.78 -22.71 14.36
CA TRP A 102 -2.46 -21.86 15.34
C TRP A 102 -1.48 -21.22 16.33
N GLU A 103 -0.50 -21.98 16.83
CA GLU A 103 0.56 -21.44 17.69
C GLU A 103 1.39 -20.34 17.00
N GLN A 104 1.72 -20.53 15.73
CA GLN A 104 2.42 -19.51 14.94
C GLN A 104 1.57 -18.24 14.78
N LEU A 105 0.28 -18.41 14.47
CA LEU A 105 -0.66 -17.30 14.36
C LEU A 105 -0.84 -16.56 15.69
N LEU A 106 -0.89 -17.26 16.83
CA LEU A 106 -0.96 -16.64 18.15
C LEU A 106 0.24 -15.72 18.43
N SER A 107 1.45 -16.17 18.09
CA SER A 107 2.66 -15.37 18.23
C SER A 107 2.57 -14.09 17.40
N VAL A 108 2.18 -14.19 16.14
CA VAL A 108 2.02 -13.05 15.22
C VAL A 108 0.89 -12.12 15.68
N ASN A 109 -0.24 -12.68 16.10
CA ASN A 109 -1.39 -11.93 16.62
C ASN A 109 -1.04 -11.16 17.89
N SER A 110 -0.16 -11.68 18.76
CA SER A 110 0.32 -10.94 19.94
C SER A 110 1.10 -9.67 19.57
N TRP A 111 1.79 -9.67 18.44
CA TRP A 111 2.46 -8.48 17.91
C TRP A 111 1.45 -7.52 17.29
N HIS A 112 0.51 -8.03 16.49
CA HIS A 112 -0.55 -7.22 15.91
C HIS A 112 -1.41 -6.54 16.97
N GLN A 113 -1.82 -7.25 18.02
CA GLN A 113 -2.61 -6.68 19.12
C GLN A 113 -1.90 -5.52 19.81
N ARG A 114 -0.58 -5.62 20.04
CA ARG A 114 0.21 -4.50 20.58
C ARG A 114 0.23 -3.31 19.63
N ARG A 115 0.38 -3.56 18.33
CA ARG A 115 0.40 -2.49 17.33
C ARG A 115 -0.96 -1.82 17.17
N ILE A 116 -2.04 -2.61 17.16
CA ILE A 116 -3.42 -2.14 17.15
C ILE A 116 -3.67 -1.25 18.36
N HIS A 117 -3.24 -1.66 19.56
CA HIS A 117 -3.39 -0.85 20.76
C HIS A 117 -2.66 0.50 20.63
N GLN A 118 -1.46 0.52 20.04
CA GLN A 118 -0.77 1.78 19.75
C GLN A 118 -1.56 2.65 18.76
N ILE A 119 -2.09 2.07 17.69
CA ILE A 119 -2.90 2.80 16.69
C ILE A 119 -4.14 3.41 17.34
N GLN A 120 -4.82 2.67 18.22
CA GLN A 120 -5.99 3.14 18.96
C GLN A 120 -5.72 4.36 19.85
N THR A 121 -4.46 4.59 20.23
CA THR A 121 -4.06 5.78 21.02
C THR A 121 -3.72 7.00 20.15
N LEU A 122 -3.62 6.83 18.83
CA LEU A 122 -3.27 7.93 17.93
C LEU A 122 -4.45 8.88 17.72
N HIS A 123 -4.13 10.16 17.59
CA HIS A 123 -5.11 11.17 17.20
C HIS A 123 -5.58 10.90 15.76
N GLY A 124 -6.90 10.82 15.57
CA GLY A 124 -7.50 10.52 14.26
C GLY A 124 -7.93 9.05 14.08
N TYR A 125 -7.67 8.17 15.05
CA TYR A 125 -8.29 6.85 15.07
C TYR A 125 -9.81 6.99 15.30
N SER A 126 -10.61 6.39 14.42
CA SER A 126 -12.08 6.49 14.46
C SER A 126 -12.82 5.16 14.61
N GLY A 127 -12.09 4.03 14.70
CA GLY A 127 -12.67 2.69 14.83
C GLY A 127 -12.08 1.69 13.86
#